data_AF-A0A6H0Y267-F1
#
_entry.id   AF-A0A6H0Y267-F1
#
_cell.length_a   1.000
_cell.length_b   1.000
_cell.length_c   1.000
_cell.angle_alpha   90.00
_cell.angle_beta   90.00
_cell.angle_gamma   90.00
#
_symmetry.space_group_name_H-M   'P 1'
#
loop_
_entity.id
_entity.type
_entity.pdbx_description
1 polymer ?
#
loop_
_entity_poly.entity_id
_entity_poly.type
_entity_poly.pdbx_seq_one_letter_code
_entity_poly.pdbx_strand_id
1 'polypeptide(L)'
;MSNITAEFDTCLRAQGSKPTLRQGYDLAKLNTFLQEAYTINARIAELTQTLRSTRARYLSNSQHTWRHGSQNLGVQPLGEREREQFDAQSKQLLRQLNSAITALKQAEDVRNQAADSVAQAKRARGGFGAIGRWAAGGAVTAKSMEEEVDEARRKTIAAFREAVIMFLQSRLEETSRAQTSMMEIRLGREIEKSKSVLSQSRAAIGIPYALDEEYSNRASEQQEAASKDDMPPELSQEQMQLFAAENSDMLKHYEDQLDQVRKAERSILEISELHTQLHANLEQQSTNIDQLVQDSYLTTENLGKGNKELKKASERRSTAQTVFYSTVAFCSFLVVWDLVF
;
A
#
# COMPACT_ATOMS: atom_id res chain seq x y z
N MET A 1 10.22 -25.67 7.17
CA MET A 1 10.46 -26.71 6.14
C MET A 1 11.96 -26.90 6.01
N SER A 2 12.46 -28.13 6.19
CA SER A 2 13.87 -28.48 6.02
C SER A 2 14.27 -28.41 4.55
N ASN A 3 15.51 -27.97 4.28
CA ASN A 3 16.03 -27.88 2.92
C ASN A 3 16.47 -29.27 2.43
N ILE A 4 15.63 -29.90 1.61
CA ILE A 4 15.83 -31.24 1.04
C ILE A 4 16.54 -31.23 -0.32
N THR A 5 17.04 -30.08 -0.77
CA THR A 5 17.63 -29.93 -2.12
C THR A 5 18.82 -30.85 -2.33
N ALA A 6 19.63 -31.10 -1.30
CA ALA A 6 20.80 -31.99 -1.38
C ALA A 6 20.39 -33.46 -1.59
N GLU A 7 19.35 -33.93 -0.88
CA GLU A 7 18.82 -35.29 -1.03
C GLU A 7 18.19 -35.47 -2.42
N PHE A 8 17.44 -34.46 -2.87
CA PHE A 8 16.84 -34.45 -4.21
C PHE A 8 17.89 -34.44 -5.33
N ASP A 9 18.96 -33.66 -5.19
CA ASP A 9 20.08 -33.66 -6.15
C ASP A 9 20.80 -35.00 -6.21
N THR A 10 20.86 -35.72 -5.09
CA THR A 10 21.45 -37.06 -5.03
C THR A 10 20.59 -38.05 -5.83
N CYS A 11 19.27 -37.97 -5.68
CA CYS A 11 18.31 -38.75 -6.48
C CYS A 11 18.36 -38.40 -7.98
N LEU A 12 18.47 -37.11 -8.32
CA LEU A 12 18.60 -36.66 -9.72
C LEU A 12 19.86 -37.21 -10.38
N ARG A 13 21.00 -37.16 -9.68
CA ARG A 13 22.25 -37.75 -10.17
C ARG A 13 22.14 -39.26 -10.35
N ALA A 14 21.46 -39.96 -9.44
CA ALA A 14 21.21 -41.39 -9.56
C ALA A 14 20.37 -41.75 -10.81
N GLN A 15 19.50 -40.86 -11.28
CA GLN A 15 18.75 -41.02 -12.53
C GLN A 15 19.44 -40.41 -13.76
N GLY A 16 20.71 -40.02 -13.67
CA GLY A 16 21.47 -39.43 -14.78
C GLY A 16 21.02 -38.02 -15.18
N SER A 17 20.22 -37.35 -14.34
CA SER A 17 19.78 -35.98 -14.54
C SER A 17 20.74 -34.98 -13.91
N LYS A 18 20.75 -33.75 -14.45
CA LYS A 18 21.55 -32.66 -13.91
C LYS A 18 21.02 -32.24 -12.52
N PRO A 19 21.90 -31.90 -11.55
CA PRO A 19 21.47 -31.41 -10.25
C PRO A 19 20.70 -30.09 -10.39
N THR A 20 19.86 -29.78 -9.41
CA THR A 20 19.14 -28.51 -9.37
C THR A 20 20.13 -27.36 -9.33
N LEU A 21 20.15 -26.57 -10.40
CA LEU A 21 20.88 -25.31 -10.40
C LEU A 21 20.08 -24.33 -9.56
N ARG A 22 20.69 -23.81 -8.49
CA ARG A 22 20.21 -22.57 -7.87
C ARG A 22 20.36 -21.47 -8.91
N GLN A 23 19.30 -21.20 -9.67
CA GLN A 23 19.25 -20.02 -10.52
C GLN A 23 19.34 -18.82 -9.58
N GLY A 24 20.44 -18.07 -9.68
CA GLY A 24 20.57 -16.78 -9.03
C GLY A 24 19.42 -15.90 -9.50
N TYR A 25 18.73 -15.28 -8.54
CA TYR A 25 17.64 -14.36 -8.82
C TYR A 25 18.21 -13.12 -9.51
N ASP A 26 17.92 -12.94 -10.80
CA ASP A 26 18.45 -11.87 -11.63
C ASP A 26 17.32 -10.91 -12.03
N LEU A 27 17.30 -9.73 -11.40
CA LEU A 27 16.27 -8.71 -11.66
C LEU A 27 16.31 -8.22 -13.12
N ALA A 28 17.48 -8.21 -13.77
CA ALA A 28 17.62 -7.72 -15.14
C ALA A 28 16.89 -8.61 -16.17
N LYS A 29 16.62 -9.88 -15.82
CA LYS A 29 15.88 -10.83 -16.65
C LYS A 29 14.37 -10.76 -16.46
N LEU A 30 13.89 -10.02 -15.46
CA LEU A 30 12.47 -9.85 -15.22
C LEU A 30 11.85 -8.89 -16.23
N ASN A 31 10.54 -8.97 -16.41
CA ASN A 31 9.81 -7.97 -17.18
C ASN A 31 9.81 -6.61 -16.47
N THR A 32 9.65 -5.53 -17.24
CA THR A 32 9.68 -4.14 -16.76
C THR A 32 8.75 -3.89 -15.58
N PHE A 33 7.52 -4.42 -15.61
CA PHE A 33 6.55 -4.31 -14.51
C PHE A 33 7.14 -4.85 -13.19
N LEU A 34 7.74 -6.04 -13.22
CA LEU A 34 8.34 -6.64 -12.02
C LEU A 34 9.54 -5.85 -11.54
N GLN A 35 10.39 -5.34 -12.45
CA GLN A 35 11.54 -4.51 -12.06
C GLN A 35 11.10 -3.24 -11.32
N GLU A 36 10.06 -2.57 -11.83
CA GLU A 36 9.47 -1.39 -11.19
C GLU A 36 8.83 -1.75 -9.84
N ALA A 37 8.06 -2.83 -9.77
CA ALA A 37 7.46 -3.32 -8.53
C ALA A 37 8.51 -3.64 -7.45
N TYR A 38 9.61 -4.29 -7.82
CA TYR A 38 10.73 -4.55 -6.92
C TYR A 38 11.40 -3.26 -6.43
N THR A 39 11.58 -2.29 -7.33
CA THR A 39 12.16 -0.99 -6.98
C THR A 39 11.28 -0.24 -6.00
N ILE A 40 9.96 -0.22 -6.22
CA ILE A 40 8.97 0.38 -5.31
C ILE A 40 9.02 -0.34 -3.96
N ASN A 41 8.97 -1.67 -3.94
CA ASN A 41 9.02 -2.45 -2.70
C ASN A 41 10.29 -2.19 -1.89
N ALA A 42 11.45 -2.11 -2.55
CA ALA A 42 12.72 -1.81 -1.89
C ALA A 42 12.68 -0.43 -1.21
N ARG A 43 12.12 0.59 -1.88
CA ARG A 43 11.96 1.93 -1.30
C ARG A 43 10.95 1.97 -0.16
N ILE A 44 9.85 1.22 -0.24
CA ILE A 44 8.91 1.07 0.89
C ILE A 44 9.64 0.45 2.08
N ALA A 45 10.36 -0.65 1.87
CA ALA A 45 11.10 -1.33 2.93
C ALA A 45 12.17 -0.44 3.58
N GLU A 46 12.88 0.36 2.77
CA GLU A 46 13.84 1.36 3.26
C GLU A 46 13.14 2.41 4.14
N LEU A 47 12.00 2.95 3.70
CA LEU A 47 11.21 3.90 4.50
C LEU A 47 10.69 3.27 5.80
N THR A 48 10.19 2.03 5.75
CA THR A 48 9.75 1.32 6.96
C THR A 48 10.91 1.15 7.94
N GLN A 49 12.10 0.80 7.43
CA GLN A 49 13.29 0.61 8.26
C GLN A 49 13.75 1.92 8.91
N THR A 50 13.77 3.03 8.15
CA THR A 50 14.16 4.35 8.68
C THR A 50 13.15 4.84 9.72
N LEU A 51 11.84 4.65 9.51
CA LEU A 51 10.82 4.95 10.51
C LEU A 51 11.03 4.16 11.80
N ARG A 52 11.30 2.85 11.70
CA ARG A 52 11.54 1.98 12.86
C ARG A 52 12.79 2.39 13.63
N SER A 53 13.90 2.64 12.95
CA SER A 53 15.16 3.03 13.61
C SER A 53 15.07 4.40 14.27
N THR A 54 14.32 5.33 13.67
CA THR A 54 14.21 6.71 14.15
C THR A 54 13.13 6.87 15.22
N ARG A 55 12.16 5.94 15.31
CA ARG A 55 11.02 6.00 16.26
C ARG A 55 11.43 6.34 17.68
N ALA A 56 12.42 5.65 18.24
CA ALA A 56 12.85 5.87 19.62
C ALA A 56 13.39 7.30 19.84
N ARG A 57 14.22 7.78 18.92
CA ARG A 57 14.84 9.13 18.97
C ARG A 57 13.84 10.24 18.66
N TYR A 58 12.87 9.96 17.81
CA TYR A 58 11.79 10.87 17.44
C TYR A 58 10.83 11.09 18.62
N LEU A 59 10.46 9.99 19.29
CA LEU A 59 9.54 10.02 20.43
C LEU A 59 10.22 10.35 21.77
N SER A 60 11.54 10.43 21.88
CA SER A 60 12.18 10.81 23.14
C SER A 60 11.97 12.30 23.43
N ASN A 61 11.38 12.63 24.58
CA ASN A 61 11.31 14.01 25.09
C ASN A 61 12.72 14.45 25.49
N SER A 62 13.32 15.38 24.75
CA SER A 62 14.53 16.07 25.17
C SER A 62 14.19 17.04 26.30
N GLN A 63 14.44 16.64 27.55
CA GLN A 63 14.79 17.61 28.58
C GLN A 63 16.20 17.25 29.06
N HIS A 64 17.15 18.10 28.66
CA HIS A 64 18.43 18.18 29.34
C HIS A 64 18.18 18.67 30.78
N THR A 65 17.83 17.76 31.69
CA THR A 65 18.27 17.93 33.06
C THR A 65 19.72 17.45 33.07
N TRP A 66 20.66 18.39 32.95
CA TRP A 66 22.08 18.12 33.13
C TRP A 66 22.30 17.68 34.58
N ARG A 67 22.08 16.40 34.87
CA ARG A 67 22.56 15.76 36.09
C ARG A 67 24.01 15.39 35.83
N HIS A 68 24.92 16.18 36.37
CA HIS A 68 26.36 15.96 36.33
C HIS A 68 26.68 14.50 36.72
N GLY A 69 27.36 13.77 35.83
CA GLY A 69 28.00 12.50 36.17
C GLY A 69 27.21 11.23 35.86
N SER A 70 26.90 10.95 34.60
CA SER A 70 26.81 9.56 34.14
C SER A 70 26.99 9.51 32.62
N GLN A 71 28.08 8.90 32.17
CA GLN A 71 28.34 8.59 30.76
C GLN A 71 27.42 7.45 30.33
N ASN A 72 26.12 7.73 30.17
CA ASN A 72 25.23 6.81 29.49
C ASN A 72 25.30 7.12 27.99
N LEU A 73 25.65 6.10 27.19
CA LEU A 73 25.47 6.05 25.73
C LEU A 73 23.96 6.05 25.38
N GLY A 74 23.23 7.05 25.90
CA GLY A 74 21.82 7.24 25.69
C GLY A 74 21.58 7.75 24.28
N VAL A 75 20.75 7.02 23.55
CA VAL A 75 20.18 7.39 22.26
C VAL A 75 19.80 8.89 22.25
N GLN A 76 20.58 9.69 21.51
CA GLN A 76 20.40 11.15 21.51
C GLN A 76 19.06 11.51 20.85
N PRO A 77 18.18 12.27 21.55
CA PRO A 77 16.88 12.67 21.00
C PRO A 77 17.06 13.50 19.73
N LEU A 78 16.17 13.31 18.75
CA LEU A 78 16.12 14.22 17.59
C LEU A 78 15.73 15.63 18.06
N GLY A 79 16.41 16.64 17.53
CA GLY A 79 16.02 18.04 17.73
C GLY A 79 14.72 18.37 16.99
N GLU A 80 14.03 19.44 17.38
CA GLU A 80 12.72 19.78 16.80
C GLU A 80 12.78 20.01 15.28
N ARG A 81 13.79 20.74 14.81
CA ARG A 81 14.04 20.94 13.37
C ARG A 81 14.32 19.63 12.63
N GLU A 82 15.02 18.69 13.25
CA GLU A 82 15.31 17.38 12.65
C GLU A 82 14.04 16.53 12.54
N ARG A 83 13.13 16.61 13.52
CA ARG A 83 11.83 15.94 13.48
C ARG A 83 10.96 16.50 12.37
N GLU A 84 10.88 17.82 12.23
CA GLU A 84 10.10 18.45 11.16
C GLU A 84 10.63 18.09 9.77
N GLN A 85 11.96 18.10 9.60
CA GLN A 85 12.59 17.70 8.34
C GLN A 85 12.31 16.23 8.02
N PHE A 86 12.41 15.35 9.03
CA PHE A 86 12.11 13.93 8.89
C PHE A 86 10.65 13.68 8.50
N ASP A 87 9.69 14.39 9.11
CA ASP A 87 8.28 14.27 8.75
C ASP A 87 8.01 14.74 7.32
N ALA A 88 8.58 15.88 6.92
CA ALA A 88 8.44 16.41 5.58
C ALA A 88 8.99 15.45 4.51
N GLN A 89 10.18 14.90 4.75
CA GLN A 89 10.81 13.91 3.87
C GLN A 89 9.99 12.62 3.80
N SER A 90 9.57 12.07 4.94
CA SER A 90 8.78 10.83 5.01
C SER A 90 7.46 10.98 4.25
N LYS A 91 6.77 12.11 4.45
CA LYS A 91 5.52 12.43 3.74
C LYS A 91 5.73 12.58 2.23
N GLN A 92 6.81 13.24 1.81
CA GLN A 92 7.15 13.34 0.39
C GLN A 92 7.40 11.96 -0.22
N LEU A 93 8.14 11.09 0.48
CA LEU A 93 8.38 9.72 0.02
C LEU A 93 7.10 8.90 -0.08
N LEU A 94 6.19 8.98 0.91
CA LEU A 94 4.90 8.29 0.84
C LEU A 94 4.07 8.71 -0.39
N ARG A 95 4.05 10.01 -0.72
CA ARG A 95 3.38 10.52 -1.92
C ARG A 95 4.02 10.06 -3.21
N GLN A 96 5.34 10.08 -3.27
CA GLN A 96 6.09 9.58 -4.42
C GLN A 96 5.86 8.08 -4.61
N LEU A 97 5.81 7.29 -3.54
CA LEU A 97 5.52 5.87 -3.60
C LEU A 97 4.06 5.59 -4.01
N ASN A 98 3.10 6.35 -3.46
CA ASN A 98 1.69 6.24 -3.86
C ASN A 98 1.49 6.55 -5.35
N SER A 99 2.09 7.64 -5.84
CA SER A 99 2.02 8.01 -7.26
C SER A 99 2.73 6.98 -8.16
N ALA A 100 3.86 6.42 -7.74
CA ALA A 100 4.54 5.37 -8.48
C ALA A 100 3.70 4.08 -8.57
N ILE A 101 3.06 3.66 -7.46
CA ILE A 101 2.13 2.52 -7.46
C ILE A 101 0.92 2.79 -8.37
N THR A 102 0.36 4.01 -8.30
CA THR A 102 -0.78 4.41 -9.13
C THR A 102 -0.42 4.42 -10.62
N ALA A 103 0.77 4.93 -10.98
CA ALA A 103 1.27 4.90 -12.34
C ALA A 103 1.49 3.46 -12.84
N LEU A 104 2.06 2.59 -12.00
CA LEU A 104 2.23 1.17 -12.30
C LEU A 104 0.89 0.49 -12.58
N LYS A 105 -0.14 0.79 -11.76
CA LYS A 105 -1.50 0.29 -11.96
C LYS A 105 -2.11 0.79 -13.28
N GLN A 106 -2.05 2.09 -13.53
CA GLN A 106 -2.58 2.69 -14.77
C GLN A 106 -1.92 2.09 -16.02
N ALA A 107 -0.61 1.86 -15.98
CA ALA A 107 0.11 1.22 -17.08
C ALA A 107 -0.40 -0.21 -17.33
N GLU A 108 -0.70 -0.97 -16.27
CA GLU A 108 -1.25 -2.32 -16.40
C GLU A 108 -2.71 -2.31 -16.88
N ASP A 109 -3.53 -1.38 -16.42
CA ASP A 109 -4.92 -1.20 -16.89
C ASP A 109 -4.96 -0.90 -18.39
N VAL A 110 -4.12 0.03 -18.86
CA VAL A 110 -4.00 0.37 -20.28
C VAL A 110 -3.52 -0.83 -21.08
N ARG A 111 -2.55 -1.60 -20.56
CA ARG A 111 -2.08 -2.82 -21.22
C ARG A 111 -3.19 -3.86 -21.36
N ASN A 112 -3.98 -4.07 -20.31
CA ASN A 112 -5.08 -5.04 -20.32
C ASN A 112 -6.18 -4.61 -21.31
N GLN A 113 -6.58 -3.34 -21.29
CA GLN A 113 -7.56 -2.79 -22.23
C GLN A 113 -7.07 -2.84 -23.68
N ALA A 114 -5.78 -2.54 -23.92
CA ALA A 114 -5.17 -2.67 -25.24
C ALA A 114 -5.17 -4.13 -25.72
N ALA A 115 -4.85 -5.08 -24.84
CA ALA A 115 -4.89 -6.51 -25.18
C ALA A 115 -6.30 -6.98 -25.55
N ASP A 116 -7.32 -6.51 -24.82
CA ASP A 116 -8.71 -6.90 -25.08
C ASP A 116 -9.26 -6.25 -26.34
N SER A 117 -9.00 -4.97 -26.59
CA SER A 117 -9.37 -4.30 -27.84
C SER A 117 -8.68 -4.93 -29.06
N VAL A 118 -7.40 -5.32 -28.94
CA VAL A 118 -6.69 -6.06 -30.00
C VAL A 118 -7.30 -7.44 -30.22
N ALA A 119 -7.67 -8.17 -29.16
CA ALA A 119 -8.34 -9.46 -29.28
C ALA A 119 -9.70 -9.32 -29.98
N GLN A 120 -10.49 -8.30 -29.61
CA GLN A 120 -11.76 -7.99 -30.26
C GLN A 120 -11.57 -7.60 -31.73
N ALA A 121 -10.58 -6.76 -32.04
CA ALA A 121 -10.27 -6.34 -33.41
C ALA A 121 -9.82 -7.52 -34.28
N LYS A 122 -9.00 -8.44 -33.75
CA LYS A 122 -8.62 -9.69 -34.43
C LYS A 122 -9.85 -10.54 -34.76
N ARG A 123 -10.84 -10.60 -33.87
CA ARG A 123 -12.10 -11.31 -34.08
C ARG A 123 -13.01 -10.60 -35.09
N ALA A 124 -13.03 -9.27 -35.07
CA ALA A 124 -13.87 -8.45 -35.95
C ALA A 124 -13.32 -8.32 -37.38
N ARG A 125 -12.04 -8.63 -37.62
CA ARG A 125 -11.41 -8.66 -38.95
C ARG A 125 -11.92 -9.89 -39.73
N GLY A 126 -13.20 -9.84 -40.06
CA GLY A 126 -13.99 -10.85 -40.76
C GLY A 126 -13.63 -10.94 -42.23
N GLY A 127 -13.26 -12.14 -42.64
CA GLY A 127 -12.95 -12.57 -44.01
C GLY A 127 -12.88 -14.09 -44.02
N PHE A 128 -11.85 -14.67 -44.65
CA PHE A 128 -11.61 -16.12 -44.66
C PHE A 128 -11.51 -16.77 -43.27
N GLY A 129 -11.17 -16.03 -42.21
CA GLY A 129 -11.11 -16.55 -40.84
C GLY A 129 -12.48 -16.93 -40.24
N ALA A 130 -13.55 -16.23 -40.64
CA ALA A 130 -14.92 -16.55 -40.21
C ALA A 130 -15.44 -17.83 -40.91
N ILE A 131 -15.11 -17.99 -42.19
CA ILE A 131 -15.43 -19.18 -42.99
C ILE A 131 -14.62 -20.38 -42.49
N GLY A 132 -13.34 -20.20 -42.13
CA GLY A 132 -12.51 -21.24 -41.52
C GLY A 132 -13.02 -21.70 -40.15
N ARG A 133 -13.49 -20.79 -39.29
CA ARG A 133 -14.11 -21.14 -37.99
C ARG A 133 -15.43 -21.90 -38.14
N TRP A 134 -16.25 -21.52 -39.12
CA TRP A 134 -17.47 -22.25 -39.46
C TRP A 134 -17.16 -23.65 -40.04
N ALA A 135 -16.20 -23.75 -40.95
CA ALA A 135 -15.79 -25.01 -41.57
C ALA A 135 -15.15 -26.01 -40.58
N ALA A 136 -14.55 -25.52 -39.50
CA ALA A 136 -14.05 -26.33 -38.39
C ALA A 136 -15.17 -26.83 -37.44
N GLY A 137 -16.44 -26.52 -37.71
CA GLY A 137 -17.59 -26.95 -36.91
C GLY A 137 -17.94 -26.02 -35.73
N GLY A 138 -17.37 -24.81 -35.68
CA GLY A 138 -17.65 -23.81 -34.65
C GLY A 138 -18.65 -22.73 -35.09
N ALA A 139 -19.28 -22.04 -34.13
CA ALA A 139 -20.07 -20.85 -34.41
C ALA A 139 -19.17 -19.72 -34.95
N VAL A 140 -19.69 -18.85 -35.82
CA VAL A 140 -18.94 -17.70 -36.40
C VAL A 140 -18.34 -16.81 -35.30
N THR A 141 -18.97 -16.77 -34.11
CA THR A 141 -18.53 -16.01 -32.93
C THR A 141 -17.68 -16.81 -31.92
N ALA A 142 -17.55 -18.13 -32.07
CA ALA A 142 -16.81 -18.98 -31.12
C ALA A 142 -15.31 -18.63 -31.10
N LYS A 143 -14.75 -18.37 -29.92
CA LYS A 143 -13.31 -18.08 -29.76
C LYS A 143 -12.48 -19.22 -30.34
N SER A 144 -11.38 -18.90 -31.01
CA SER A 144 -10.46 -19.97 -31.43
C SER A 144 -9.75 -20.56 -30.21
N MET A 145 -9.38 -21.84 -30.25
CA MET A 145 -8.72 -22.50 -29.12
C MET A 145 -7.42 -21.79 -28.71
N GLU A 146 -6.64 -21.34 -29.70
CA GLU A 146 -5.41 -20.58 -29.47
C GLU A 146 -5.71 -19.24 -28.77
N GLU A 147 -6.79 -18.56 -29.18
CA GLU A 147 -7.26 -17.32 -28.56
C GLU A 147 -7.76 -17.54 -27.12
N GLU A 148 -8.42 -18.66 -26.81
CA GLU A 148 -8.85 -19.00 -25.45
C GLU A 148 -7.67 -19.29 -24.52
N VAL A 149 -6.66 -20.03 -25.00
CA VAL A 149 -5.44 -20.31 -24.23
C VAL A 149 -4.65 -19.03 -23.97
N ASP A 150 -4.54 -18.16 -24.97
CA ASP A 150 -3.86 -16.89 -24.82
C ASP A 150 -4.64 -15.91 -23.93
N GLU A 151 -5.97 -15.89 -23.99
CA GLU A 151 -6.81 -15.14 -23.05
C GLU A 151 -6.64 -15.64 -21.61
N ALA A 152 -6.61 -16.95 -21.38
CA ALA A 152 -6.38 -17.50 -20.06
C ALA A 152 -4.99 -17.14 -19.51
N ARG A 153 -3.94 -17.23 -20.34
CA ARG A 153 -2.58 -16.77 -19.98
C ARG A 153 -2.56 -15.28 -19.64
N ARG A 154 -3.28 -14.45 -20.39
CA ARG A 154 -3.38 -13.02 -20.08
C ARG A 154 -4.10 -12.77 -18.76
N LYS A 155 -5.22 -13.45 -18.50
CA LYS A 155 -5.97 -13.35 -17.25
C LYS A 155 -5.15 -13.78 -16.03
N THR A 156 -4.39 -14.87 -16.13
CA THR A 156 -3.52 -15.30 -15.01
C THR A 156 -2.41 -14.30 -14.72
N ILE A 157 -1.79 -13.73 -15.76
CA ILE A 157 -0.79 -12.67 -15.61
C ILE A 157 -1.42 -11.40 -15.00
N ALA A 158 -2.60 -10.99 -15.47
CA ALA A 158 -3.31 -9.84 -14.94
C ALA A 158 -3.65 -10.02 -13.45
N ALA A 159 -4.20 -11.18 -13.06
CA ALA A 159 -4.49 -11.51 -11.67
C ALA A 159 -3.24 -11.48 -10.79
N PHE A 160 -2.12 -12.04 -11.28
CA PHE A 160 -0.84 -11.98 -10.56
C PHE A 160 -0.34 -10.55 -10.37
N ARG A 161 -0.41 -9.72 -11.41
CA ARG A 161 0.06 -8.32 -11.35
C ARG A 161 -0.82 -7.46 -10.45
N GLU A 162 -2.13 -7.66 -10.48
CA GLU A 162 -3.06 -7.01 -9.56
C GLU A 162 -2.75 -7.39 -8.11
N ALA A 163 -2.46 -8.67 -7.85
CA ALA A 163 -2.02 -9.12 -6.52
C ALA A 163 -0.70 -8.47 -6.08
N VAL A 164 0.25 -8.26 -7.00
CA VAL A 164 1.49 -7.52 -6.70
C VAL A 164 1.21 -6.06 -6.37
N ILE A 165 0.36 -5.37 -7.14
CA ILE A 165 -0.04 -3.98 -6.85
C ILE A 165 -0.70 -3.88 -5.48
N MET A 166 -1.62 -4.79 -5.18
CA MET A 166 -2.29 -4.86 -3.89
C MET A 166 -1.32 -5.09 -2.73
N PHE A 167 -0.35 -5.98 -2.91
CA PHE A 167 0.72 -6.18 -1.94
C PHE A 167 1.50 -4.89 -1.69
N LEU A 168 1.90 -4.17 -2.74
CA LEU A 168 2.64 -2.90 -2.60
C LEU A 168 1.81 -1.83 -1.88
N GLN A 169 0.52 -1.72 -2.21
CA GLN A 169 -0.39 -0.77 -1.55
C GLN A 169 -0.57 -1.11 -0.08
N SER A 170 -0.76 -2.39 0.27
CA SER A 170 -0.89 -2.84 1.64
C SER A 170 0.37 -2.53 2.45
N ARG A 171 1.56 -2.70 1.87
CA ARG A 171 2.82 -2.35 2.53
C ARG A 171 3.03 -0.86 2.71
N LEU A 172 2.64 -0.05 1.73
CA LEU A 172 2.67 1.40 1.83
C LEU A 172 1.70 1.89 2.92
N GLU A 173 0.54 1.26 3.00
CA GLU A 173 -0.49 1.54 4.00
C GLU A 173 -0.01 1.24 5.42
N GLU A 174 0.60 0.06 5.65
CA GLU A 174 1.24 -0.28 6.93
C GLU A 174 2.30 0.76 7.34
N THR A 175 3.10 1.22 6.37
CA THR A 175 4.14 2.21 6.59
C THR A 175 3.55 3.59 6.90
N SER A 176 2.50 3.99 6.19
CA SER A 176 1.75 5.22 6.45
C SER A 176 1.15 5.21 7.85
N ARG A 177 0.50 4.11 8.26
CA ARG A 177 -0.04 3.96 9.63
C ARG A 177 1.05 4.12 10.69
N ALA A 178 2.22 3.52 10.47
CA ALA A 178 3.34 3.62 11.40
C ALA A 178 3.84 5.07 11.56
N GLN A 179 3.90 5.83 10.46
CA GLN A 179 4.26 7.26 10.50
C GLN A 179 3.19 8.08 11.22
N THR A 180 1.91 7.94 10.85
CA THR A 180 0.80 8.67 11.47
C THR A 180 0.76 8.44 12.97
N SER A 181 0.90 7.19 13.41
CA SER A 181 0.96 6.85 14.83
C SER A 181 2.09 7.57 15.58
N MET A 182 3.26 7.73 14.97
CA MET A 182 4.36 8.49 15.59
C MET A 182 4.02 9.97 15.73
N MET A 183 3.41 10.56 14.70
CA MET A 183 3.01 11.97 14.70
C MET A 183 1.88 12.25 15.70
N GLU A 184 0.90 11.37 15.80
CA GLU A 184 -0.18 11.45 16.80
C GLU A 184 0.35 11.42 18.22
N ILE A 185 1.30 10.51 18.53
CA ILE A 185 1.94 10.46 19.84
C ILE A 185 2.68 11.77 20.13
N ARG A 186 3.36 12.37 19.13
CA ARG A 186 4.05 13.66 19.31
C ARG A 186 3.05 14.77 19.58
N LEU A 187 2.02 14.89 18.74
CA LEU A 187 0.97 15.90 18.87
C LEU A 187 0.28 15.80 20.24
N GLY A 188 -0.07 14.58 20.67
CA GLY A 188 -0.65 14.34 22.00
C GLY A 188 0.23 14.87 23.11
N ARG A 189 1.55 14.65 23.04
CA ARG A 189 2.51 15.16 24.02
C ARG A 189 2.71 16.66 23.95
N GLU A 190 2.65 17.27 22.78
CA GLU A 190 2.70 18.74 22.63
C GLU A 190 1.45 19.38 23.24
N ILE A 191 0.27 18.80 23.01
CA ILE A 191 -0.99 19.24 23.62
C ILE A 191 -0.95 19.04 25.15
N GLU A 192 -0.40 17.94 25.66
CA GLU A 192 -0.23 17.74 27.10
C GLU A 192 0.74 18.75 27.71
N LYS A 193 1.85 19.05 27.01
CA LYS A 193 2.83 20.06 27.45
C LYS A 193 2.22 21.46 27.47
N SER A 194 1.45 21.85 26.46
CA SER A 194 0.80 23.17 26.46
C SER A 194 -0.19 23.28 27.62
N LYS A 195 -0.95 22.22 27.90
CA LYS A 195 -1.82 22.13 29.09
C LYS A 195 -1.04 22.21 30.40
N SER A 196 0.11 21.53 30.50
CA SER A 196 0.92 21.54 31.73
C SER A 196 1.60 22.88 31.96
N VAL A 197 2.09 23.55 30.91
CA VAL A 197 2.67 24.91 31.00
C VAL A 197 1.58 25.90 31.43
N LEU A 198 0.37 25.80 30.89
CA LEU A 198 -0.78 26.60 31.33
C LEU A 198 -1.15 26.35 32.80
N SER A 199 -1.08 25.10 33.26
CA SER A 199 -1.31 24.75 34.67
C SER A 199 -0.21 25.32 35.57
N GLN A 200 1.05 25.20 35.16
CA GLN A 200 2.21 25.70 35.88
C GLN A 200 2.24 27.23 35.93
N SER A 201 1.89 27.93 34.84
CA SER A 201 1.82 29.39 34.81
C SER A 201 0.69 29.91 35.69
N ARG A 202 -0.46 29.23 35.72
CA ARG A 202 -1.57 29.56 36.64
C ARG A 202 -1.17 29.37 38.10
N ALA A 203 -0.42 28.31 38.41
CA ALA A 203 0.15 28.09 39.74
C ALA A 203 1.21 29.16 40.11
N ALA A 204 2.04 29.60 39.16
CA ALA A 204 3.05 30.65 39.38
C ALA A 204 2.45 32.05 39.60
N ILE A 205 1.29 32.33 38.99
CA ILE A 205 0.53 33.58 39.18
C ILE A 205 -0.32 33.51 40.48
N GLY A 206 -0.30 32.38 41.20
CA GLY A 206 -1.02 32.23 42.47
C GLY A 206 -2.54 32.20 42.32
N ILE A 207 -3.07 31.90 41.13
CA ILE A 207 -4.50 31.69 40.92
C ILE A 207 -4.85 30.31 41.48
N PRO A 208 -5.56 30.19 42.63
CA PRO A 208 -5.86 28.90 43.22
C PRO A 208 -6.79 28.09 42.31
N TYR A 209 -6.68 26.76 42.38
CA TYR A 209 -7.65 25.84 41.80
C TYR A 209 -9.05 26.18 42.33
N ALA A 210 -9.89 26.83 41.52
CA ALA A 210 -11.32 27.00 41.79
C ALA A 210 -12.10 25.71 41.47
N LEU A 211 -11.60 24.57 41.96
CA LEU A 211 -12.20 23.25 41.80
C LEU A 211 -12.05 22.46 43.11
N ASP A 212 -12.56 23.05 44.20
CA ASP A 212 -13.36 22.34 45.21
C ASP A 212 -14.02 23.38 46.12
N GLU A 213 -15.30 23.66 45.92
CA GLU A 213 -16.08 24.60 46.76
C GLU A 213 -16.21 24.12 48.22
N GLU A 214 -15.75 22.91 48.55
CA GLU A 214 -16.00 22.28 49.85
C GLU A 214 -14.87 22.47 50.88
N TYR A 215 -13.67 22.91 50.47
CA TYR A 215 -12.55 23.19 51.40
C TYR A 215 -12.29 24.67 51.67
N SER A 216 -12.88 25.59 50.90
CA SER A 216 -12.66 27.04 51.08
C SER A 216 -13.34 27.62 52.33
N ASN A 217 -14.39 26.98 52.86
CA ASN A 217 -15.13 27.50 54.02
C ASN A 217 -14.45 27.25 55.37
N ARG A 218 -13.40 26.42 55.43
CA ARG A 218 -12.71 26.09 56.69
C ARG A 218 -11.45 26.92 56.93
N ALA A 219 -10.92 27.57 55.89
CA ALA A 219 -9.79 28.48 56.01
C ALA A 219 -10.21 29.93 56.32
N SER A 220 -11.46 30.29 55.97
CA SER A 220 -12.01 31.65 56.17
C SER A 220 -12.34 31.99 57.63
N GLU A 221 -12.50 31.01 58.54
CA GLU A 221 -12.82 31.27 59.95
C GLU A 221 -11.58 31.44 60.87
N GLN A 222 -10.37 31.13 60.39
CA GLN A 222 -9.14 31.25 61.18
C GLN A 222 -8.30 32.49 60.86
N GLN A 223 -8.77 33.34 59.94
CA GLN A 223 -7.99 34.46 59.41
C GLN A 223 -8.57 35.85 59.75
N GLU A 224 -9.55 35.93 60.66
CA GLU A 224 -10.07 37.21 61.18
C GLU A 224 -9.36 37.73 62.44
N ALA A 225 -8.34 37.02 62.96
CA ALA A 225 -7.64 37.40 64.19
C ALA A 225 -6.16 37.81 63.99
N ALA A 226 -5.73 38.13 62.77
CA ALA A 226 -4.38 38.62 62.49
C ALA A 226 -4.41 39.96 61.74
N SER A 227 -4.11 41.02 62.47
CA SER A 227 -3.41 42.25 62.05
C SER A 227 -3.78 42.86 60.68
N LYS A 228 -4.44 44.03 60.71
CA LYS A 228 -4.64 44.97 59.59
C LYS A 228 -3.36 45.70 59.12
N ASP A 229 -2.19 45.06 59.18
CA ASP A 229 -0.91 45.71 58.84
C ASP A 229 -0.06 44.96 57.79
N ASP A 230 -0.55 43.84 57.26
CA ASP A 230 0.07 43.18 56.10
C ASP A 230 -0.65 43.60 54.82
N MET A 231 -0.43 44.86 54.41
CA MET A 231 -0.61 45.22 53.01
C MET A 231 0.57 44.57 52.26
N PRO A 232 0.34 43.68 51.28
CA PRO A 232 1.44 43.06 50.55
C PRO A 232 2.31 44.17 49.96
N PRO A 233 3.65 44.06 50.00
CA PRO A 233 4.53 45.12 49.52
C PRO A 233 4.15 45.47 48.08
N GLU A 234 3.85 46.75 47.84
CA GLU A 234 3.66 47.25 46.47
C GLU A 234 4.89 46.85 45.66
N LEU A 235 4.67 46.08 44.59
CA LEU A 235 5.71 45.56 43.71
C LEU A 235 6.65 46.70 43.30
N SER A 236 7.95 46.52 43.53
CA SER A 236 8.93 47.51 43.07
C SER A 236 8.82 47.70 41.55
N GLN A 237 9.09 48.91 41.07
CA GLN A 237 8.96 49.24 39.65
C GLN A 237 9.81 48.32 38.75
N GLU A 238 10.94 47.81 39.27
CA GLU A 238 11.78 46.80 38.60
C GLU A 238 11.11 45.41 38.54
N GLN A 239 10.46 44.95 39.62
CA GLN A 239 9.69 43.69 39.61
C GLN A 239 8.53 43.74 38.62
N MET A 240 7.87 44.89 38.48
CA MET A 240 6.76 45.05 37.53
C MET A 240 7.23 44.99 36.07
N GLN A 241 8.41 45.54 35.76
CA GLN A 241 9.03 45.41 34.44
C GLN A 241 9.46 43.96 34.16
N LEU A 242 10.00 43.26 35.16
CA LEU A 242 10.35 41.84 35.04
C LEU A 242 9.10 40.98 34.78
N PHE A 243 8.01 41.20 35.51
CA PHE A 243 6.73 40.52 35.28
C PHE A 243 6.13 40.83 33.90
N ALA A 244 6.22 42.08 33.44
CA ALA A 244 5.76 42.45 32.10
C ALA A 244 6.59 41.74 31.02
N ALA A 245 7.90 41.66 31.20
CA ALA A 245 8.80 40.93 30.31
C ALA A 245 8.49 39.42 30.32
N GLU A 246 8.34 38.80 31.49
CA GLU A 246 8.04 37.37 31.65
C GLU A 246 6.66 37.02 31.06
N ASN A 247 5.64 37.85 31.28
CA ASN A 247 4.33 37.67 30.64
C ASN A 247 4.42 37.74 29.11
N SER A 248 5.22 38.67 28.57
CA SER A 248 5.42 38.79 27.13
C SER A 248 6.15 37.59 26.53
N ASP A 249 7.10 37.02 27.26
CA ASP A 249 7.85 35.82 26.86
C ASP A 249 6.95 34.58 26.91
N MET A 250 6.14 34.46 27.97
CA MET A 250 5.15 33.40 28.13
C MET A 250 4.11 33.41 26.99
N LEU A 251 3.62 34.58 26.61
CA LEU A 251 2.69 34.75 25.48
C LEU A 251 3.31 34.30 24.16
N LYS A 252 4.55 34.72 23.87
CA LYS A 252 5.27 34.27 22.66
C LYS A 252 5.45 32.77 22.63
N HIS A 253 5.86 32.17 23.76
CA HIS A 253 5.99 30.73 23.87
C HIS A 253 4.65 30.01 23.65
N TYR A 254 3.52 30.58 24.10
CA TYR A 254 2.20 30.02 23.82
C TYR A 254 1.81 30.13 22.35
N GLU A 255 2.06 31.26 21.70
CA GLU A 255 1.82 31.44 20.27
C GLU A 255 2.61 30.41 19.46
N ASP A 256 3.90 30.24 19.77
CA ASP A 256 4.78 29.26 19.12
C ASP A 256 4.28 27.81 19.31
N GLN A 257 3.84 27.46 20.53
CA GLN A 257 3.29 26.12 20.81
C GLN A 257 1.98 25.88 20.05
N LEU A 258 1.10 26.88 19.97
CA LEU A 258 -0.16 26.77 19.22
C LEU A 258 0.10 26.60 17.72
N ASP A 259 1.06 27.32 17.18
CA ASP A 259 1.42 27.20 15.76
C ASP A 259 2.06 25.84 15.43
N GLN A 260 2.86 25.27 16.34
CA GLN A 260 3.36 23.90 16.21
C GLN A 260 2.23 22.87 16.20
N VAL A 261 1.29 22.96 17.15
CA VAL A 261 0.11 22.09 17.22
C VAL A 261 -0.71 22.19 15.94
N ARG A 262 -1.03 23.40 15.47
CA ARG A 262 -1.79 23.61 14.22
C ARG A 262 -1.07 23.03 13.00
N LYS A 263 0.26 23.18 12.93
CA LYS A 263 1.07 22.63 11.82
C LYS A 263 1.06 21.10 11.85
N ALA A 264 1.20 20.49 13.03
CA ALA A 264 1.12 19.05 13.21
C ALA A 264 -0.28 18.50 12.88
N GLU A 265 -1.34 19.17 13.34
CA GLU A 265 -2.74 18.82 12.99
C GLU A 265 -2.97 18.83 11.48
N ARG A 266 -2.56 19.90 10.78
CA ARG A 266 -2.67 19.96 9.31
C ARG A 266 -1.92 18.82 8.63
N SER A 267 -0.70 18.53 9.10
CA SER A 267 0.09 17.45 8.51
C SER A 267 -0.51 16.08 8.75
N ILE A 268 -1.15 15.84 9.90
CA ILE A 268 -1.87 14.59 10.19
C ILE A 268 -3.10 14.50 9.30
N LEU A 269 -3.91 15.57 9.16
CA LEU A 269 -5.08 15.57 8.28
C LEU A 269 -4.74 15.20 6.83
N GLU A 270 -3.66 15.76 6.31
CA GLU A 270 -3.19 15.50 4.94
C GLU A 270 -2.69 14.05 4.75
N ILE A 271 -2.11 13.44 5.79
CA ILE A 271 -1.73 12.03 5.77
C ILE A 271 -2.97 11.13 5.94
N SER A 272 -3.93 11.54 6.75
CA SER A 272 -5.20 10.83 6.93
C SER A 272 -6.02 10.81 5.63
N GLU A 273 -5.95 11.86 4.81
CA GLU A 273 -6.52 11.86 3.46
C GLU A 273 -5.85 10.78 2.59
N LEU A 274 -4.52 10.77 2.54
CA LEU A 274 -3.75 9.75 1.79
C LEU A 274 -4.05 8.34 2.30
N HIS A 275 -4.13 8.16 3.62
CA HIS A 275 -4.45 6.88 4.26
C HIS A 275 -5.86 6.41 3.89
N THR A 276 -6.84 7.30 3.92
CA THR A 276 -8.22 7.03 3.49
C THR A 276 -8.26 6.61 2.03
N GLN A 277 -7.55 7.33 1.15
CA GLN A 277 -7.46 6.98 -0.27
C GLN A 277 -6.82 5.61 -0.50
N LEU A 278 -5.73 5.30 0.21
CA LEU A 278 -5.09 3.98 0.16
C LEU A 278 -6.06 2.88 0.63
N HIS A 279 -6.78 3.10 1.71
CA HIS A 279 -7.72 2.11 2.25
C HIS A 279 -8.88 1.84 1.29
N ALA A 280 -9.50 2.89 0.75
CA ALA A 280 -10.56 2.76 -0.25
C ALA A 280 -10.07 2.02 -1.51
N ASN A 281 -8.85 2.33 -1.97
CA ASN A 281 -8.26 1.66 -3.12
C ASN A 281 -7.98 0.16 -2.85
N LEU A 282 -7.56 -0.20 -1.64
CA LEU A 282 -7.34 -1.58 -1.22
C LEU A 282 -8.66 -2.36 -1.17
N GLU A 283 -9.73 -1.78 -0.61
CA GLU A 283 -11.05 -2.42 -0.57
C GLU A 283 -11.59 -2.67 -1.98
N GLN A 284 -11.51 -1.67 -2.86
CA GLN A 284 -11.93 -1.81 -4.25
C GLN A 284 -11.13 -2.90 -4.98
N GLN A 285 -9.82 -2.97 -4.75
CA GLN A 285 -8.98 -3.96 -5.42
C GLN A 285 -9.11 -5.37 -4.83
N SER A 286 -9.40 -5.51 -3.54
CA SER A 286 -9.66 -6.83 -2.94
C SER A 286 -10.82 -7.52 -3.65
N THR A 287 -11.92 -6.81 -3.86
CA THR A 287 -13.10 -7.37 -4.55
C THR A 287 -12.80 -7.72 -6.01
N ASN A 288 -12.01 -6.90 -6.71
CA ASN A 288 -11.58 -7.18 -8.07
C ASN A 288 -10.65 -8.41 -8.16
N ILE A 289 -9.73 -8.57 -7.21
CA ILE A 289 -8.85 -9.74 -7.16
C ILE A 289 -9.65 -11.02 -6.94
N ASP A 290 -10.61 -11.01 -6.02
CA ASP A 290 -11.44 -12.19 -5.75
C ASP A 290 -12.18 -12.63 -7.02
N GLN A 291 -12.71 -11.66 -7.77
CA GLN A 291 -13.32 -11.91 -9.08
C GLN A 291 -12.32 -12.47 -10.09
N LEU A 292 -11.14 -11.84 -10.24
CA LEU A 292 -10.11 -12.31 -11.18
C LEU A 292 -9.59 -13.71 -10.85
N VAL A 293 -9.47 -14.04 -9.57
CA VAL A 293 -9.06 -15.36 -9.09
C VAL A 293 -10.13 -16.39 -9.41
N GLN A 294 -11.40 -16.09 -9.10
CA GLN A 294 -12.53 -16.96 -9.45
C GLN A 294 -12.61 -17.18 -10.97
N ASP A 295 -12.49 -16.11 -11.76
CA ASP A 295 -12.45 -16.16 -13.22
C ASP A 295 -11.29 -17.01 -13.74
N SER A 296 -10.12 -16.90 -13.12
CA SER A 296 -8.96 -17.73 -13.46
C SER A 296 -9.25 -19.20 -13.21
N TYR A 297 -9.83 -19.56 -12.06
CA TYR A 297 -10.22 -20.95 -11.77
C TYR A 297 -11.21 -21.48 -12.81
N LEU A 298 -12.30 -20.75 -13.06
CA LEU A 298 -13.30 -21.13 -14.06
C LEU A 298 -12.70 -21.25 -15.46
N THR A 299 -11.81 -20.33 -15.84
CA THR A 299 -11.15 -20.36 -17.15
C THR A 299 -10.23 -21.57 -17.27
N THR A 300 -9.44 -21.89 -16.24
CA THR A 300 -8.57 -23.07 -16.26
C THR A 300 -9.36 -24.39 -16.31
N GLU A 301 -10.48 -24.47 -15.60
CA GLU A 301 -11.38 -25.63 -15.66
C GLU A 301 -12.01 -25.79 -17.04
N ASN A 302 -12.49 -24.69 -17.62
CA ASN A 302 -13.10 -24.68 -18.96
C ASN A 302 -12.09 -25.07 -20.04
N LEU A 303 -10.85 -24.58 -19.97
CA LEU A 303 -9.77 -25.01 -20.88
C LEU A 303 -9.45 -26.50 -20.72
N GLY A 304 -9.45 -27.03 -19.49
CA GLY A 304 -9.23 -28.44 -19.23
C GLY A 304 -10.32 -29.33 -19.85
N LYS A 305 -11.58 -28.94 -19.68
CA LYS A 305 -12.74 -29.61 -20.28
C LYS A 305 -12.71 -29.49 -21.82
N GLY A 306 -12.45 -28.29 -22.33
CA GLY A 306 -12.32 -28.02 -23.77
C GLY A 306 -11.22 -28.86 -24.42
N ASN A 307 -10.04 -28.99 -23.81
CA ASN A 307 -8.97 -29.83 -24.34
C ASN A 307 -9.36 -31.33 -24.36
N LYS A 308 -10.13 -31.79 -23.37
CA LYS A 308 -10.66 -33.17 -23.32
C LYS A 308 -11.71 -33.41 -24.41
N GLU A 309 -12.57 -32.43 -24.67
CA GLU A 309 -13.54 -32.48 -25.76
C GLU A 309 -12.88 -32.41 -27.13
N LEU A 310 -11.81 -31.62 -27.29
CA LEU A 310 -11.02 -31.58 -28.51
C LEU A 310 -10.33 -32.90 -28.81
N LYS A 311 -9.78 -33.58 -27.80
CA LYS A 311 -9.22 -34.92 -27.99
C LYS A 311 -10.30 -35.88 -28.52
N LYS A 312 -11.49 -35.87 -27.90
CA LYS A 312 -12.65 -36.66 -28.36
C LYS A 312 -13.15 -36.26 -29.75
N ALA A 313 -13.11 -34.97 -30.09
CA ALA A 313 -13.53 -34.46 -31.39
C ALA A 313 -12.52 -34.80 -32.49
N SER A 314 -11.21 -34.77 -32.19
CA SER A 314 -10.13 -35.19 -33.11
C SER A 314 -10.17 -36.69 -33.42
N GLU A 315 -10.68 -37.51 -32.49
CA GLU A 315 -10.90 -38.94 -32.69
C GLU A 315 -12.12 -39.22 -33.60
N ARG A 316 -13.03 -38.25 -33.79
CA ARG A 316 -14.17 -38.39 -34.71
C ARG A 316 -13.74 -37.98 -36.13
N ARG A 317 -13.99 -38.85 -37.11
CA ARG A 317 -13.81 -38.50 -38.54
C ARG A 317 -14.64 -37.25 -38.88
N SER A 318 -13.99 -36.26 -39.49
CA SER A 318 -14.60 -34.97 -39.80
C SER A 318 -15.80 -35.16 -40.73
N THR A 319 -16.97 -34.65 -40.32
CA THR A 319 -18.19 -34.64 -41.14
C THR A 319 -17.96 -33.95 -42.48
N ALA A 320 -17.10 -32.92 -42.52
CA ALA A 320 -16.72 -32.23 -43.74
C ALA A 320 -15.88 -33.12 -44.68
N GLN A 321 -15.00 -33.97 -44.15
CA GLN A 321 -14.30 -34.97 -44.97
C GLN A 321 -15.28 -35.99 -45.54
N THR A 322 -16.23 -36.48 -44.72
CA THR A 322 -17.27 -37.41 -45.19
C THR A 322 -18.11 -36.82 -46.31
N VAL A 323 -18.54 -35.56 -46.17
CA VAL A 323 -19.31 -34.84 -47.21
C VAL A 323 -18.46 -34.58 -48.45
N PHE A 324 -17.20 -34.18 -48.30
CA PHE A 324 -16.29 -33.99 -49.45
C PHE A 324 -16.13 -35.30 -50.23
N TYR A 325 -15.79 -36.40 -49.56
CA TYR A 325 -15.63 -37.69 -50.22
C TYR A 325 -16.96 -38.23 -50.78
N SER A 326 -18.10 -38.00 -50.11
CA SER A 326 -19.39 -38.38 -50.67
C SER A 326 -19.71 -37.59 -51.95
N THR A 327 -19.35 -36.31 -51.99
CA THR A 327 -19.58 -35.46 -53.18
C THR A 327 -18.64 -35.86 -54.32
N VAL A 328 -17.36 -36.11 -54.03
CA VAL A 328 -16.40 -36.62 -55.02
C VAL A 328 -16.82 -37.98 -55.56
N ALA A 329 -17.28 -38.90 -54.70
CA ALA A 329 -17.79 -40.20 -55.11
C ALA A 329 -19.04 -40.07 -55.99
N PHE A 330 -19.97 -39.19 -55.62
CA PHE A 330 -21.19 -38.92 -56.39
C PHE A 330 -20.88 -38.32 -57.76
N CYS A 331 -19.99 -37.31 -57.83
CA CYS A 331 -19.55 -36.74 -59.11
C CYS A 331 -18.82 -37.77 -59.98
N SER A 332 -17.95 -38.59 -59.39
CA SER A 332 -17.24 -39.65 -60.13
C SER A 332 -18.21 -40.70 -60.68
N PHE A 333 -19.23 -41.06 -59.89
CA PHE A 333 -20.29 -41.98 -60.31
C PHE A 333 -21.08 -41.40 -61.49
N LEU A 334 -21.46 -40.12 -61.45
CA LEU A 334 -22.17 -39.46 -62.56
C LEU A 334 -21.34 -39.45 -63.85
N VAL A 335 -20.03 -39.18 -63.77
CA VAL A 335 -19.15 -39.20 -64.95
C VAL A 335 -19.02 -40.60 -65.54
N VAL A 336 -18.91 -41.64 -64.71
CA VAL A 336 -18.85 -43.03 -65.19
C VAL A 336 -20.19 -43.47 -65.79
N TRP A 337 -21.30 -43.06 -65.18
CA TRP A 337 -22.64 -43.37 -65.67
C TRP A 337 -22.88 -42.78 -67.06
N ASP A 338 -22.52 -41.50 -67.25
CA ASP A 338 -22.61 -40.78 -68.54
C ASP A 338 -21.68 -41.34 -69.62
N LEU A 339 -20.61 -42.05 -69.23
CA LEU A 339 -19.66 -42.67 -70.16
C LEU A 339 -20.13 -44.06 -70.64
N VAL A 340 -20.88 -44.78 -69.81
CA VAL A 340 -21.30 -46.17 -70.07
C VAL A 340 -22.69 -46.26 -70.72
N PHE A 341 -23.58 -45.30 -70.46
CA PHE A 341 -24.96 -45.26 -70.96
C PHE A 341 -25.21 -44.04 -71.84
#